data_AF-A0A7K3RPN7-F1
#
_entry.id   AF-A0A7K3RPN7-F1
#
_cell.length_a   1.000
_cell.length_b   1.000
_cell.length_c   1.000
_cell.angle_alpha   90.00
_cell.angle_beta   90.00
_cell.angle_gamma   90.00
#
_symmetry.space_group_name_H-M   'P 1'
#
loop_
_entity.id
_entity.type
_entity.pdbx_description
1 polymer ?
#
loop_
_entity_poly.entity_id
_entity_poly.type
_entity_poly.pdbx_seq_one_letter_code
_entity_poly.pdbx_strand_id
1 'polypeptide(L)'
;AGVFSLLVGRGHEVGLALVGDPRIAAVGFTGSRTGGLALVAAGQARPVPIPVHAEMSAVNPVIMLDGALAEPEPAAEGYVASLTNSAGQFCTNPGLLLLPAGPAGDAFLAAVARTLKAVEGQVMLTPDIARAYTEGVRRWAAVPGVREAAR
;
A
#
# COMPACT_ATOMS: atom_id res chain seq x y z
N ALA A 1 -8.57 -37.09 7.75
CA ALA A 1 -7.37 -36.24 7.51
C ALA A 1 -7.61 -35.38 6.27
N GLY A 2 -6.98 -34.21 6.13
CA GLY A 2 -7.17 -33.31 4.96
C GLY A 2 -7.80 -31.95 5.25
N VAL A 3 -7.99 -31.60 6.52
CA VAL A 3 -8.56 -30.29 6.93
C VAL A 3 -7.65 -29.10 6.59
N PHE A 4 -6.34 -29.32 6.56
CA PHE A 4 -5.34 -28.30 6.27
C PHE A 4 -4.19 -28.92 5.47
N SER A 5 -3.64 -28.14 4.56
CA SER A 5 -2.43 -28.48 3.80
C SER A 5 -1.67 -27.20 3.48
N LEU A 6 -0.34 -27.24 3.58
CA LEU A 6 0.54 -26.15 3.19
C LEU A 6 1.32 -26.58 1.95
N LEU A 7 1.18 -25.82 0.87
CA LEU A 7 1.93 -26.02 -0.36
C LEU A 7 2.99 -24.92 -0.48
N VAL A 8 4.25 -25.30 -0.62
CA VAL A 8 5.37 -24.37 -0.82
C VAL A 8 5.85 -24.50 -2.25
N GLY A 9 5.85 -23.40 -2.99
CA GLY A 9 6.33 -23.35 -4.37
C GLY A 9 6.90 -21.98 -4.69
N ARG A 10 7.82 -21.93 -5.66
CA ARG A 10 8.33 -20.66 -6.20
C ARG A 10 7.52 -20.30 -7.44
N GLY A 11 7.33 -19.00 -7.68
CA GLY A 11 6.58 -18.50 -8.83
C GLY A 11 5.07 -18.64 -8.68
N HIS A 12 4.34 -18.47 -9.79
CA HIS A 12 2.87 -18.38 -9.79
C HIS A 12 2.15 -19.70 -10.12
N GLU A 13 2.88 -20.70 -10.60
CA GLU A 13 2.32 -21.95 -11.15
C GLU A 13 1.47 -22.72 -10.12
N VAL A 14 2.00 -22.88 -8.89
CA VAL A 14 1.28 -23.57 -7.82
C VAL A 14 0.00 -22.83 -7.44
N GLY A 15 0.05 -21.49 -7.37
CA GLY A 15 -1.13 -20.67 -7.07
C GLY A 15 -2.20 -20.78 -8.14
N LEU A 16 -1.81 -20.68 -9.42
CA LEU A 16 -2.75 -20.79 -10.54
C LEU A 16 -3.35 -22.20 -10.65
N ALA A 17 -2.55 -23.24 -10.46
CA ALA A 17 -3.04 -24.63 -10.43
C ALA A 17 -4.04 -24.84 -9.29
N LEU A 18 -3.76 -24.30 -8.09
CA LEU A 18 -4.68 -24.40 -6.95
C LEU A 18 -5.99 -23.67 -7.21
N VAL A 19 -5.95 -22.44 -7.76
CA VAL A 19 -7.16 -21.70 -8.12
C VAL A 19 -7.95 -22.40 -9.23
N GLY A 20 -7.30 -23.10 -10.16
CA GLY A 20 -7.96 -23.86 -11.23
C GLY A 20 -8.58 -25.20 -10.79
N ASP A 21 -8.19 -25.73 -9.63
CA ASP A 21 -8.60 -27.07 -9.20
C ASP A 21 -10.11 -27.13 -8.90
N PRO A 22 -10.87 -28.07 -9.50
CA PRO A 22 -12.33 -28.14 -9.34
C PRO A 22 -12.79 -28.39 -7.90
N ARG A 23 -11.89 -28.85 -7.01
CA ARG A 23 -12.18 -29.10 -5.58
C ARG A 23 -12.10 -27.84 -4.73
N ILE A 24 -11.45 -26.77 -5.21
CA ILE A 24 -11.43 -25.48 -4.53
C ILE A 24 -12.74 -24.74 -4.81
N ALA A 25 -13.41 -24.30 -3.75
CA ALA A 25 -14.70 -23.61 -3.84
C ALA A 25 -14.60 -22.09 -3.61
N ALA A 26 -13.50 -21.60 -3.05
CA ALA A 26 -13.25 -20.19 -2.79
C ALA A 26 -11.74 -19.92 -2.62
N VAL A 27 -11.32 -18.69 -2.85
CA VAL A 27 -9.92 -18.26 -2.68
C VAL A 27 -9.88 -16.98 -1.85
N GLY A 28 -8.98 -16.95 -0.85
CA GLY A 28 -8.56 -15.73 -0.16
C GLY A 28 -7.15 -15.34 -0.59
N PHE A 29 -6.92 -14.07 -0.89
CA PHE A 29 -5.62 -13.56 -1.34
C PHE A 29 -5.32 -12.18 -0.75
N THR A 30 -4.06 -11.98 -0.36
CA THR A 30 -3.51 -10.66 0.00
C THR A 30 -2.18 -10.48 -0.69
N GLY A 31 -2.02 -9.42 -1.47
CA GLY A 31 -0.80 -9.19 -2.23
C GLY A 31 -0.93 -8.07 -3.25
N SER A 32 -0.16 -8.15 -4.33
CA SER A 32 -0.18 -7.12 -5.37
C SER A 32 -1.46 -7.15 -6.19
N ARG A 33 -1.88 -5.98 -6.68
CA ARG A 33 -3.02 -5.84 -7.61
C ARG A 33 -2.89 -6.74 -8.85
N THR A 34 -1.72 -6.79 -9.46
CA THR A 34 -1.50 -7.62 -10.65
C THR A 34 -1.67 -9.11 -10.35
N GLY A 35 -1.12 -9.59 -9.22
CA GLY A 35 -1.28 -10.98 -8.79
C GLY A 35 -2.73 -11.32 -8.44
N GLY A 36 -3.39 -10.47 -7.65
CA GLY A 36 -4.78 -10.68 -7.26
C GLY A 36 -5.73 -10.71 -8.45
N LEU A 37 -5.58 -9.79 -9.41
CA LEU A 37 -6.40 -9.78 -10.63
C LEU A 37 -6.17 -11.01 -11.51
N ALA A 38 -4.95 -11.54 -11.56
CA ALA A 38 -4.67 -12.78 -12.28
C ALA A 38 -5.39 -13.98 -11.64
N LEU A 39 -5.42 -14.05 -10.30
CA LEU A 39 -6.15 -15.10 -9.58
C LEU A 39 -7.67 -14.94 -9.72
N VAL A 40 -8.19 -13.71 -9.67
CA VAL A 40 -9.60 -13.43 -9.95
C VAL A 40 -9.97 -13.91 -11.34
N ALA A 41 -9.19 -13.55 -12.36
CA ALA A 41 -9.43 -13.99 -13.74
C ALA A 41 -9.41 -15.52 -13.87
N ALA A 42 -8.43 -16.19 -13.24
CA ALA A 42 -8.35 -17.65 -13.22
C ALA A 42 -9.57 -18.29 -12.54
N GLY A 43 -10.01 -17.76 -11.41
CA GLY A 43 -11.19 -18.24 -10.68
C GLY A 43 -12.49 -18.05 -11.47
N GLN A 44 -12.62 -16.95 -12.24
CA GLN A 44 -13.79 -16.69 -13.08
C GLN A 44 -13.80 -17.50 -14.39
N ALA A 45 -12.63 -17.90 -14.92
CA ALA A 45 -12.51 -18.67 -16.16
C ALA A 45 -12.80 -20.17 -15.99
N ARG A 46 -13.07 -20.64 -14.77
CA ARG A 46 -13.38 -22.06 -14.49
C ARG A 46 -14.74 -22.47 -15.06
N PRO A 47 -14.94 -23.77 -15.38
CA PRO A 47 -16.27 -24.30 -15.73
C PRO A 47 -17.34 -24.02 -14.66
N VAL A 48 -16.94 -24.06 -13.39
CA VAL A 48 -17.72 -23.56 -12.25
C VAL A 48 -16.92 -22.41 -11.62
N PRO A 49 -17.28 -21.15 -11.90
CA PRO A 49 -16.62 -19.98 -11.32
C PRO A 49 -16.69 -20.00 -9.79
N ILE A 50 -15.64 -19.47 -9.16
CA ILE A 50 -15.57 -19.39 -7.69
C ILE A 50 -15.28 -17.95 -7.23
N PRO A 51 -15.73 -17.57 -6.02
CA PRO A 51 -15.35 -16.29 -5.43
C PRO A 51 -13.84 -16.25 -5.13
N VAL A 52 -13.24 -15.12 -5.46
CA VAL A 52 -11.86 -14.77 -5.10
C VAL A 52 -11.88 -13.47 -4.33
N HIS A 53 -11.61 -13.54 -3.03
CA HIS A 53 -11.53 -12.39 -2.12
C HIS A 53 -10.09 -11.90 -2.10
N ALA A 54 -9.80 -10.84 -2.87
CA ALA A 54 -8.44 -10.36 -3.10
C ALA A 54 -8.23 -8.94 -2.56
N GLU A 55 -7.41 -8.82 -1.52
CA GLU A 55 -6.92 -7.55 -0.99
C GLU A 55 -5.63 -7.12 -1.73
N MET A 56 -5.70 -6.01 -2.46
CA MET A 56 -4.81 -5.73 -3.61
C MET A 56 -4.07 -4.39 -3.58
N SER A 57 -4.15 -3.65 -2.46
CA SER A 57 -3.63 -2.29 -2.21
C SER A 57 -4.73 -1.23 -2.10
N ALA A 58 -4.47 -0.21 -1.28
CA ALA A 58 -5.21 1.04 -1.19
C ALA A 58 -4.22 2.20 -0.99
N VAL A 59 -4.65 3.43 -1.32
CA VAL A 59 -3.87 4.65 -1.03
C VAL A 59 -4.30 5.35 0.25
N ASN A 60 -5.42 4.91 0.85
CA ASN A 60 -5.95 5.37 2.14
C ASN A 60 -5.92 6.90 2.32
N PRO A 61 -6.75 7.64 1.56
CA PRO A 61 -6.71 9.10 1.58
C PRO A 61 -7.08 9.66 2.95
N VAL A 62 -6.31 10.64 3.41
CA VAL A 62 -6.57 11.45 4.60
C VAL A 62 -6.94 12.86 4.15
N ILE A 63 -8.07 13.38 4.63
CA ILE A 63 -8.54 14.73 4.34
C ILE A 63 -8.44 15.55 5.61
N MET A 64 -7.58 16.59 5.60
CA MET A 64 -7.46 17.51 6.73
C MET A 64 -8.42 18.68 6.57
N LEU A 65 -9.15 18.98 7.64
CA LEU A 65 -10.06 20.13 7.71
C LEU A 65 -9.45 21.21 8.60
N ASP A 66 -9.88 22.46 8.44
CA ASP A 66 -9.28 23.64 9.10
C ASP A 66 -9.14 23.49 10.62
N GLY A 67 -10.12 22.86 11.29
CA GLY A 67 -10.06 22.61 12.73
C GLY A 67 -8.89 21.71 13.15
N ALA A 68 -8.53 20.72 12.32
CA ALA A 68 -7.39 19.84 12.58
C ALA A 68 -6.04 20.51 12.27
N LEU A 69 -6.05 21.65 11.56
CA LEU A 69 -4.86 22.42 11.21
C LEU A 69 -4.59 23.57 12.18
N ALA A 70 -5.48 23.78 13.16
CA ALA A 70 -5.28 24.78 14.22
C ALA A 70 -4.03 24.47 15.08
N GLU A 71 -3.70 23.18 15.24
CA GLU A 71 -2.51 22.68 15.93
C GLU A 71 -1.72 21.75 14.99
N PRO A 72 -0.88 22.32 14.09
CA PRO A 72 -0.29 21.54 13.00
C PRO A 72 0.80 20.57 13.46
N GLU A 73 1.55 20.88 14.53
CA GLU A 73 2.67 20.04 14.98
C GLU A 73 2.21 18.65 15.47
N PRO A 74 1.28 18.50 16.44
CA PRO A 74 0.86 17.18 16.92
C PRO A 74 0.20 16.35 15.82
N ALA A 75 -0.59 16.99 14.95
CA ALA A 75 -1.23 16.32 13.83
C ALA A 75 -0.21 15.83 12.80
N ALA A 76 0.86 16.60 12.54
CA ALA A 76 1.94 16.20 11.65
C ALA A 76 2.75 15.03 12.21
N GLU A 77 3.04 15.04 13.52
CA GLU A 77 3.69 13.93 14.22
C GLU A 77 2.88 12.63 14.09
N GLY A 78 1.58 12.69 14.38
CA GLY A 78 0.68 11.54 14.23
C GLY A 78 0.62 11.01 12.79
N TYR A 79 0.54 11.92 11.81
CA TYR A 79 0.55 11.55 10.39
C TYR A 79 1.86 10.88 9.98
N VAL A 80 3.02 11.47 10.32
CA VAL A 80 4.33 10.90 9.97
C VAL A 80 4.56 9.57 10.66
N ALA A 81 4.16 9.42 11.92
CA ALA A 81 4.22 8.15 12.63
C ALA A 81 3.41 7.06 11.90
N SER A 82 2.18 7.37 11.47
CA SER A 82 1.34 6.44 10.70
C SER A 82 1.94 6.10 9.32
N LEU A 83 2.47 7.11 8.63
CA LEU A 83 3.08 6.97 7.31
C LEU A 83 4.35 6.11 7.33
N THR A 84 5.15 6.20 8.39
CA THR A 84 6.49 5.58 8.44
C THR A 84 6.53 4.29 9.27
N ASN A 85 5.45 3.93 9.97
CA ASN A 85 5.37 2.70 10.75
C ASN A 85 5.67 1.45 9.91
N SER A 86 6.51 0.54 10.41
CA SER A 86 6.99 -0.67 9.71
C SER A 86 7.49 -0.41 8.29
N ALA A 87 8.31 0.63 8.11
CA ALA A 87 8.80 1.12 6.82
C ALA A 87 7.68 1.49 5.81
N GLY A 88 6.50 1.85 6.31
CA GLY A 88 5.32 2.16 5.50
C GLY A 88 4.63 0.93 4.88
N GLN A 89 5.02 -0.29 5.26
CA GLN A 89 4.53 -1.53 4.64
C GLN A 89 3.20 -2.03 5.22
N PHE A 90 2.28 -1.11 5.48
CA PHE A 90 0.89 -1.40 5.88
C PHE A 90 -0.05 -1.23 4.68
N CYS A 91 -1.01 -2.14 4.53
CA CYS A 91 -2.07 -1.99 3.50
C CYS A 91 -2.97 -0.76 3.75
N THR A 92 -3.02 -0.28 4.99
CA THR A 92 -3.74 0.91 5.45
C THR A 92 -2.86 2.16 5.56
N ASN A 93 -1.63 2.14 5.03
CA ASN A 93 -0.73 3.29 5.06
C ASN A 93 -1.37 4.52 4.41
N PRO A 94 -1.34 5.72 5.06
CA PRO A 94 -2.01 6.92 4.57
C PRO A 94 -1.21 7.60 3.43
N GLY A 95 -1.22 6.96 2.26
CA GLY A 95 -0.40 7.31 1.10
C GLY A 95 -0.87 8.51 0.28
N LEU A 96 -2.02 9.11 0.63
CA LEU A 96 -2.50 10.36 0.03
C LEU A 96 -3.06 11.28 1.11
N LEU A 97 -2.53 12.50 1.15
CA LEU A 97 -2.98 13.55 2.07
C LEU A 97 -3.54 14.72 1.27
N LEU A 98 -4.75 15.15 1.59
CA LEU A 98 -5.44 16.30 0.98
C LEU A 98 -5.53 17.43 2.00
N LEU A 99 -4.99 18.60 1.63
CA LEU A 99 -4.92 19.79 2.47
C LEU A 99 -5.66 20.97 1.80
N PRO A 100 -6.29 21.86 2.59
CA PRO A 100 -6.78 23.13 2.08
C PRO A 100 -5.62 24.00 1.58
N ALA A 101 -5.84 24.76 0.51
CA ALA A 101 -4.85 25.69 0.01
C ALA A 101 -4.74 26.92 0.93
N GLY A 102 -3.52 27.43 1.11
CA GLY A 102 -3.25 28.64 1.89
C GLY A 102 -2.45 28.38 3.16
N PRO A 103 -2.30 29.41 4.02
CA PRO A 103 -1.30 29.41 5.09
C PRO A 103 -1.39 28.23 6.06
N ALA A 104 -2.60 27.77 6.40
CA ALA A 104 -2.79 26.64 7.31
C ALA A 104 -2.29 25.31 6.70
N GLY A 105 -2.63 25.04 5.45
CA GLY A 105 -2.15 23.85 4.73
C GLY A 105 -0.65 23.89 4.50
N ASP A 106 -0.11 25.06 4.16
CA ASP A 106 1.33 25.25 3.96
C ASP A 106 2.12 25.04 5.27
N ALA A 107 1.61 25.55 6.40
CA ALA A 107 2.20 25.35 7.71
C ALA A 107 2.23 23.87 8.12
N PHE A 108 1.11 23.15 7.89
CA PHE A 108 1.04 21.72 8.16
C PHE A 108 1.99 20.90 7.27
N LEU A 109 2.04 21.20 5.96
CA LEU A 109 2.99 20.55 5.05
C LEU A 109 4.43 20.77 5.49
N ALA A 110 4.77 21.98 5.95
CA ALA A 110 6.09 22.28 6.48
C ALA A 110 6.39 21.50 7.77
N ALA A 111 5.41 21.33 8.66
CA ALA A 111 5.54 20.52 9.86
C ALA A 111 5.79 19.03 9.52
N VAL A 112 4.97 18.45 8.63
CA VAL A 112 5.15 17.08 8.12
C VAL A 112 6.55 16.89 7.51
N ALA A 113 6.98 17.84 6.68
CA ALA A 113 8.30 17.80 6.04
C ALA A 113 9.46 17.84 7.04
N ARG A 114 9.36 18.65 8.10
CA ARG A 114 10.37 18.70 9.17
C ARG A 114 10.40 17.39 9.95
N THR A 115 9.24 16.88 10.36
CA THR A 115 9.14 15.64 11.14
C THR A 115 9.63 14.43 10.33
N LEU A 116 9.30 14.37 9.03
CA LEU A 116 9.74 13.27 8.15
C LEU A 116 11.26 13.21 7.99
N LYS A 117 11.95 14.35 7.90
CA LYS A 117 13.42 14.41 7.78
C LYS A 117 14.16 13.86 9.00
N ALA A 118 13.48 13.78 10.15
CA ALA A 118 14.04 13.19 11.37
C ALA A 118 13.88 11.66 11.43
N VAL A 119 13.13 11.06 10.49
CA VAL A 119 12.90 9.62 10.45
C VAL A 119 14.06 8.91 9.77
N GLU A 120 14.64 7.92 10.43
CA GLU A 120 15.68 7.07 9.85
C GLU A 120 15.09 6.04 8.87
N GLY A 121 15.88 5.68 7.86
CA GLY A 121 15.51 4.63 6.91
C GLY A 121 15.38 3.26 7.59
N GLN A 122 14.39 2.48 7.16
CA GLN A 122 14.06 1.17 7.72
C GLN A 122 14.27 0.05 6.70
N VAL A 123 14.51 -1.18 7.17
CA VAL A 123 14.65 -2.37 6.32
C VAL A 123 13.27 -2.82 5.81
N MET A 124 13.15 -3.01 4.49
CA MET A 124 11.93 -3.51 3.86
C MET A 124 11.90 -5.05 3.79
N LEU A 125 10.71 -5.63 3.59
CA LEU A 125 10.47 -7.08 3.66
C LEU A 125 11.30 -7.89 2.66
N THR A 126 11.49 -7.37 1.44
CA THR A 126 12.30 -8.02 0.40
C THR A 126 13.07 -6.99 -0.44
N PRO A 127 14.17 -7.39 -1.11
CA PRO A 127 14.90 -6.50 -2.02
C PRO A 127 14.04 -5.97 -3.17
N ASP A 128 13.10 -6.77 -3.66
CA ASP A 128 12.20 -6.34 -4.75
C ASP A 128 11.21 -5.28 -4.29
N ILE A 129 10.71 -5.37 -3.04
CA ILE A 129 9.85 -4.34 -2.46
C ILE A 129 10.64 -3.03 -2.30
N ALA A 130 11.88 -3.09 -1.81
CA ALA A 130 12.75 -1.91 -1.69
C ALA A 130 13.04 -1.25 -3.04
N ARG A 131 13.29 -2.06 -4.07
CA ARG A 131 13.49 -1.60 -5.45
C ARG A 131 12.23 -0.91 -5.98
N ALA A 132 11.07 -1.55 -5.85
CA ALA A 132 9.79 -1.02 -6.31
C ALA A 132 9.44 0.31 -5.62
N TYR A 133 9.72 0.44 -4.32
CA TYR A 133 9.60 1.71 -3.59
C TYR A 133 10.49 2.80 -4.21
N THR A 134 11.77 2.52 -4.39
CA THR A 134 12.75 3.49 -4.90
C THR A 134 12.43 3.94 -6.31
N GLU A 135 12.04 3.00 -7.19
CA GLU A 135 11.58 3.29 -8.54
C GLU A 135 10.28 4.08 -8.56
N GLY A 136 9.32 3.73 -7.71
CA GLY A 136 8.06 4.44 -7.57
C GLY A 136 8.26 5.90 -7.18
N VAL A 137 9.15 6.16 -6.23
CA VAL A 137 9.51 7.52 -5.81
C VAL A 137 10.18 8.30 -6.94
N ARG A 138 11.13 7.70 -7.69
CA ARG A 138 11.75 8.35 -8.86
C ARG A 138 10.73 8.68 -9.93
N ARG A 139 9.78 7.78 -10.19
CA ARG A 139 8.69 8.01 -11.15
C ARG A 139 7.84 9.21 -10.76
N TRP A 140 7.46 9.33 -9.49
CA TRP A 140 6.68 10.48 -9.00
C TRP A 140 7.44 11.79 -9.12
N ALA A 141 8.74 11.81 -8.79
CA ALA A 141 9.58 12.99 -8.92
C ALA A 141 9.70 13.51 -10.37
N ALA A 142 9.49 12.65 -11.36
CA ALA A 142 9.51 13.01 -12.79
C ALA A 142 8.16 13.55 -13.32
N VAL A 143 7.08 13.50 -12.53
CA VAL A 143 5.76 13.99 -12.97
C VAL A 143 5.73 15.53 -12.94
N PRO A 144 5.39 16.22 -14.05
CA PRO A 144 5.26 17.66 -14.06
C PRO A 144 4.28 18.17 -12.99
N GLY A 145 4.70 19.19 -12.23
CA GLY A 145 3.91 19.78 -11.14
C GLY A 145 4.09 19.12 -9.77
N VAL A 146 4.77 17.97 -9.68
CA VAL A 146 5.17 17.38 -8.40
C VAL A 146 6.40 18.11 -7.86
N ARG A 147 6.38 18.43 -6.56
CA ARG A 147 7.50 19.02 -5.82
C ARG A 147 7.81 18.16 -4.60
N GLU A 148 9.07 17.83 -4.42
CA GLU A 148 9.53 17.13 -3.21
C GLU A 148 9.49 18.11 -2.02
N ALA A 149 8.74 17.76 -0.97
CA ALA A 149 8.68 18.54 0.27
C ALA A 149 9.74 18.08 1.30
N ALA A 150 9.98 16.76 1.36
CA ALA A 150 10.97 16.12 2.22
C ALA A 150 11.32 14.72 1.72
N ARG A 151 12.47 14.23 2.14
CA ARG A 151 12.98 12.87 1.96
C ARG A 151 13.91 12.54 3.12
#